data_AF-D0LD59-F1
#
_entry.id   AF-D0LD59-F1
#
_cell.length_a   1.000
_cell.length_b   1.000
_cell.length_c   1.000
_cell.angle_alpha   90.00
_cell.angle_beta   90.00
_cell.angle_gamma   90.00
#
_symmetry.space_group_name_H-M   'P 1'
#
loop_
_entity.id
_entity.type
_entity.pdbx_description
1 polymer ?
#
loop_
_entity_poly.entity_id
_entity_poly.type
_entity_poly.pdbx_seq_one_letter_code
_entity_poly.pdbx_strand_id
1 'polypeptide(L)'
;MAEPATVERGVGTIDTATAATAAPAIDDPRGGLVIADRVGEKIAAAAALDIDGVVQYQGTVGSLLGGSSPGRALVGSDYPQASVDMSEAAPRVAITVALQWPCAVTDVCLRVRTHVADELARLTGLRPSRVDVTVAQILSREASRRRRSGFVDLPNPPADPSTEGDDGEGEKR
;
A
#
# COMPACT_ATOMS: atom_id res chain seq x y z
N MET A 1 2.32 -17.81 -35.65
CA MET A 1 3.10 -18.29 -34.48
C MET A 1 3.87 -17.09 -33.98
N ALA A 2 3.50 -16.53 -32.82
CA ALA A 2 4.15 -15.35 -32.25
C ALA A 2 5.20 -15.82 -31.25
N GLU A 3 6.44 -15.40 -31.47
CA GLU A 3 7.62 -15.72 -30.65
C GLU A 3 7.60 -14.86 -29.37
N PRO A 4 7.80 -15.41 -28.17
CA PRO A 4 7.76 -14.63 -26.94
C PRO A 4 9.04 -13.79 -26.79
N ALA A 5 8.87 -12.48 -26.57
CA ALA A 5 9.95 -11.56 -26.29
C ALA A 5 10.62 -11.90 -24.94
N THR A 6 11.91 -12.24 -24.98
CA THR A 6 12.75 -12.53 -23.81
C THR A 6 13.28 -11.22 -23.24
N VAL A 7 13.02 -10.98 -21.95
CA VAL A 7 13.45 -9.77 -21.21
C VAL A 7 14.47 -10.17 -20.15
N GLU A 8 15.73 -9.81 -20.37
CA GLU A 8 16.80 -9.92 -19.37
C GLU A 8 16.80 -8.70 -18.45
N ARG A 9 17.00 -8.92 -17.15
CA ARG A 9 16.98 -7.88 -16.15
C ARG A 9 18.07 -8.11 -15.10
N GLY A 10 18.60 -7.00 -14.59
CA GLY A 10 19.59 -6.97 -13.53
C GLY A 10 19.08 -6.14 -12.35
N VAL A 11 19.21 -6.70 -11.15
CA VAL A 11 19.01 -5.99 -9.88
C VAL A 11 20.23 -5.09 -9.63
N GLY A 12 20.02 -3.81 -9.34
CA GLY A 12 21.12 -2.91 -9.01
C GLY A 12 20.68 -1.51 -8.62
N THR A 13 21.02 -1.12 -7.39
CA THR A 13 21.07 0.27 -6.94
C THR A 13 21.83 1.11 -7.97
N ILE A 14 21.20 2.19 -8.44
CA ILE A 14 21.78 3.10 -9.44
C ILE A 14 22.96 3.86 -8.83
N ASP A 15 24.16 3.33 -9.06
CA ASP A 15 25.43 3.99 -8.78
C ASP A 15 26.06 4.39 -10.12
N THR A 16 26.03 5.68 -10.44
CA THR A 16 26.39 6.23 -11.76
C THR A 16 27.89 6.23 -12.06
N ALA A 17 28.74 5.67 -11.19
CA ALA A 17 30.20 5.78 -11.25
C ALA A 17 30.95 4.56 -11.83
N THR A 18 30.31 3.39 -11.96
CA THR A 18 30.95 2.19 -12.57
C THR A 18 30.21 1.75 -13.84
N ALA A 19 30.26 2.61 -14.86
CA ALA A 19 29.92 2.21 -16.23
C ALA A 19 31.09 1.40 -16.81
N ALA A 20 31.22 0.13 -16.43
CA ALA A 20 32.14 -0.79 -17.09
C ALA A 20 31.46 -1.39 -18.32
N THR A 21 31.83 -0.85 -19.48
CA THR A 21 31.47 -1.28 -20.83
C THR A 21 31.66 -2.79 -21.03
N ALA A 22 30.57 -3.51 -21.25
CA ALA A 22 30.57 -4.71 -22.08
C ALA A 22 29.88 -4.34 -23.40
N ALA A 23 30.67 -4.26 -24.47
CA ALA A 23 30.21 -3.86 -25.80
C ALA A 23 29.24 -4.90 -26.39
N PRO A 24 28.26 -4.46 -27.19
CA PRO A 24 27.19 -5.29 -27.72
C PRO A 24 27.68 -6.13 -28.90
N ALA A 25 27.12 -7.32 -29.06
CA ALA A 25 27.24 -8.09 -30.29
C ALA A 25 25.87 -8.52 -30.78
N ILE A 26 25.04 -7.58 -31.25
CA ILE A 26 23.94 -7.85 -32.20
C ILE A 26 23.72 -6.59 -33.06
N ASP A 27 23.80 -6.75 -34.38
CA ASP A 27 23.55 -5.72 -35.39
C ASP A 27 22.06 -5.33 -35.52
N ASP A 28 21.47 -4.71 -34.49
CA ASP A 28 20.29 -3.84 -34.61
C ASP A 28 20.44 -2.62 -33.65
N PRO A 29 20.55 -1.38 -34.16
CA PRO A 29 21.01 -0.21 -33.38
C PRO A 29 19.92 0.50 -32.56
N ARG A 30 18.90 -0.22 -32.07
CA ARG A 30 17.88 0.36 -31.20
C ARG A 30 18.23 0.02 -29.75
N GLY A 31 18.68 1.01 -28.98
CA GLY A 31 19.11 0.84 -27.58
C GLY A 31 18.08 0.14 -26.68
N GLY A 32 18.54 -0.35 -25.52
CA GLY A 32 17.71 -1.08 -24.56
C GLY A 32 16.81 -0.20 -23.69
N LEU A 33 15.64 -0.72 -23.30
CA LEU A 33 14.74 -0.12 -22.30
C LEU A 33 14.94 -0.80 -20.94
N VAL A 34 15.28 -0.02 -19.92
CA VAL A 34 15.39 -0.50 -18.53
C VAL A 34 14.26 0.07 -17.70
N ILE A 35 13.39 -0.81 -17.17
CA ILE A 35 12.30 -0.44 -16.26
C ILE A 35 12.73 -0.79 -14.83
N ALA A 36 12.88 0.22 -13.98
CA ALA A 36 13.23 0.01 -12.58
C ALA A 36 12.07 -0.59 -11.78
N ASP A 37 12.39 -1.43 -10.78
CA ASP A 37 11.43 -2.02 -9.83
C ASP A 37 10.46 -0.99 -9.25
N ARG A 38 10.99 0.20 -8.90
CA ARG A 38 10.23 1.32 -8.35
C ARG A 38 9.06 1.78 -9.24
N VAL A 39 9.18 1.62 -10.55
CA VAL A 39 8.10 1.93 -11.50
C VAL A 39 7.00 0.88 -11.39
N GLY A 40 7.38 -0.40 -11.33
CA GLY A 40 6.47 -1.52 -11.09
C GLY A 40 5.70 -1.38 -9.78
N GLU A 41 6.40 -1.01 -8.69
CA GLU A 41 5.78 -0.74 -7.39
C GLU A 41 4.71 0.35 -7.48
N LYS A 42 5.02 1.47 -8.15
CA LYS A 42 4.06 2.58 -8.32
C LYS A 42 2.85 2.18 -9.14
N ILE A 43 3.05 1.44 -10.23
CA ILE A 43 1.96 0.94 -11.07
C ILE A 43 1.06 0.02 -10.25
N ALA A 44 1.63 -0.95 -9.53
CA ALA A 44 0.86 -1.89 -8.73
C ALA A 44 0.07 -1.22 -7.61
N ALA A 45 0.68 -0.26 -6.90
CA ALA A 45 0.02 0.50 -5.84
C ALA A 45 -1.12 1.37 -6.39
N ALA A 46 -0.91 2.04 -7.54
CA ALA A 46 -1.94 2.84 -8.20
C ALA A 46 -3.10 1.96 -8.69
N ALA A 47 -2.80 0.87 -9.40
CA ALA A 47 -3.80 -0.06 -9.91
C ALA A 47 -4.68 -0.63 -8.78
N ALA A 48 -4.10 -0.98 -7.64
CA ALA A 48 -4.88 -1.50 -6.53
C ALA A 48 -5.92 -0.50 -6.00
N LEU A 49 -5.66 0.80 -6.08
CA LEU A 49 -6.61 1.84 -5.67
C LEU A 49 -7.78 2.04 -6.63
N ASP A 50 -7.68 1.55 -7.86
CA ASP A 50 -8.78 1.60 -8.82
C ASP A 50 -9.90 0.61 -8.44
N ILE A 51 -9.61 -0.39 -7.60
CA ILE A 51 -10.58 -1.39 -7.20
C ILE A 51 -11.44 -0.90 -6.04
N ASP A 52 -12.75 -0.86 -6.28
CA ASP A 52 -13.75 -0.58 -5.25
C ASP A 52 -13.58 -1.52 -4.05
N GLY A 53 -13.37 -0.90 -2.88
CA GLY A 53 -13.16 -1.58 -1.61
C GLY A 53 -11.73 -1.49 -1.11
N VAL A 54 -10.74 -1.14 -1.95
CA VAL A 54 -9.39 -0.81 -1.50
C VAL A 54 -9.35 0.65 -1.06
N VAL A 55 -8.68 0.93 0.06
CA VAL A 55 -8.56 2.28 0.59
C VAL A 55 -7.10 2.61 0.90
N GLN A 56 -6.75 3.88 0.70
CA GLN A 56 -5.50 4.41 1.20
C GLN A 56 -5.54 4.43 2.74
N TYR A 57 -4.52 3.86 3.36
CA TYR A 57 -4.31 3.91 4.79
C TYR A 57 -2.91 4.42 5.04
N GLN A 58 -2.80 5.62 5.58
CA GLN A 58 -1.54 6.14 6.07
C GLN A 58 -1.46 5.81 7.56
N GLY A 59 -0.57 4.90 7.92
CA GLY A 59 -0.26 4.62 9.31
C GLY A 59 0.44 5.84 9.89
N THR A 60 -0.23 6.59 10.76
CA THR A 60 0.39 7.74 11.44
C THR A 60 1.62 7.22 12.19
N VAL A 61 2.83 7.52 11.67
CA VAL A 61 4.05 7.49 12.47
C VAL A 61 3.76 8.27 13.74
N GLY A 62 4.08 7.69 14.90
CA GLY A 62 3.61 8.09 16.23
C GLY A 62 3.40 9.61 16.37
N SER A 63 2.35 10.05 17.06
CA SER A 63 2.50 10.27 18.50
C SER A 63 3.97 10.51 18.89
N LEU A 64 4.56 11.60 18.37
CA LEU A 64 5.75 12.20 18.94
C LEU A 64 5.40 13.02 20.19
N LEU A 65 4.11 13.03 20.60
CA LEU A 65 3.60 13.72 21.76
C LEU A 65 2.58 12.83 22.49
N GLY A 66 3.06 12.02 23.43
CA GLY A 66 2.31 11.56 24.60
C GLY A 66 1.33 10.39 24.42
N GLY A 67 1.50 9.37 25.26
CA GLY A 67 0.40 8.47 25.62
C GLY A 67 0.63 6.99 25.29
N SER A 68 1.24 6.30 26.25
CA SER A 68 1.14 4.86 26.54
C SER A 68 -0.03 4.10 25.87
N SER A 69 0.25 3.40 24.77
CA SER A 69 -0.48 2.18 24.41
C SER A 69 0.52 1.12 23.92
N PRO A 70 0.84 0.11 24.75
CA PRO A 70 1.72 -0.97 24.34
C PRO A 70 0.88 -1.96 23.52
N GLY A 71 1.13 -2.06 22.21
CA GLY A 71 0.65 -3.25 21.48
C GLY A 71 0.55 -3.19 19.97
N ARG A 72 0.48 -2.04 19.30
CA ARG A 72 0.22 -2.08 17.84
C ARG A 72 0.69 -0.88 17.02
N ALA A 73 1.85 -0.32 17.34
CA ALA A 73 2.57 0.57 16.45
C ALA A 73 3.79 -0.16 15.87
N LEU A 74 3.58 -1.24 15.13
CA LEU A 74 4.58 -1.62 14.12
C LEU A 74 4.47 -0.57 13.03
N VAL A 75 5.48 0.30 12.93
CA VAL A 75 5.88 1.11 11.77
C VAL A 75 4.70 1.59 10.92
N GLY A 76 4.38 2.89 11.02
CA GLY A 76 3.39 3.56 10.17
C GLY A 76 3.55 3.13 8.72
N SER A 77 2.68 2.22 8.29
CA SER A 77 2.74 1.59 6.98
C SER A 77 1.70 2.26 6.12
N ASP A 78 2.17 2.82 5.02
CA ASP A 78 1.34 3.46 4.01
C ASP A 78 0.82 2.37 3.07
N TYR A 79 -0.47 2.07 3.16
CA TYR A 79 -1.16 1.17 2.23
C TYR A 79 -1.91 1.98 1.17
N PRO A 80 -1.95 1.48 -0.07
CA PRO A 80 -1.36 0.22 -0.52
C PRO A 80 0.15 0.29 -0.70
N GLN A 81 0.84 -0.74 -0.22
CA GLN A 81 2.29 -0.90 -0.37
C GLN A 81 2.55 -2.05 -1.34
N ALA A 82 3.30 -1.80 -2.41
CA ALA A 82 3.69 -2.83 -3.37
C ALA A 82 5.21 -2.99 -3.39
N SER A 83 5.65 -4.22 -3.59
CA SER A 83 7.03 -4.60 -3.89
C SER A 83 7.00 -5.42 -5.17
N VAL A 84 7.82 -5.04 -6.14
CA VAL A 84 7.87 -5.69 -7.45
C VAL A 84 9.32 -6.00 -7.79
N ASP A 85 9.57 -7.25 -8.14
CA ASP A 85 10.85 -7.70 -8.66
C ASP A 85 10.77 -7.75 -10.19
N MET A 86 11.38 -6.77 -10.84
CA MET A 86 11.55 -6.69 -12.29
C MET A 86 12.93 -7.23 -12.70
N SER A 87 13.53 -8.18 -11.97
CA SER A 87 14.76 -8.88 -12.38
C SER A 87 14.52 -10.18 -13.17
N GLU A 88 13.29 -10.67 -13.23
CA GLU A 88 12.91 -11.85 -14.04
C GLU A 88 11.95 -11.51 -15.19
N ALA A 89 12.05 -12.17 -16.36
CA ALA A 89 11.16 -11.98 -17.53
C ALA A 89 9.65 -11.94 -17.16
N ALA A 90 9.24 -12.70 -16.15
CA ALA A 90 7.89 -12.69 -15.60
C ALA A 90 7.92 -12.17 -14.15
N PRO A 91 7.72 -10.85 -13.92
CA PRO A 91 7.95 -10.23 -12.62
C PRO A 91 7.04 -10.79 -11.52
N ARG A 92 7.52 -10.71 -10.28
CA ARG A 92 6.77 -11.12 -9.09
C ARG A 92 6.29 -9.87 -8.36
N VAL A 93 5.01 -9.87 -8.00
CA VAL A 93 4.36 -8.73 -7.35
C VAL A 93 3.83 -9.17 -6.00
N ALA A 94 4.26 -8.49 -4.94
CA ALA A 94 3.65 -8.59 -3.61
C ALA A 94 2.99 -7.26 -3.28
N ILE A 95 1.69 -7.28 -2.96
CA ILE A 95 0.94 -6.08 -2.61
C ILE A 95 0.22 -6.25 -1.29
N THR A 96 0.34 -5.25 -0.43
CA THR A 96 -0.36 -5.17 0.85
C THR A 96 -1.38 -4.06 0.80
N VAL A 97 -2.65 -4.40 1.06
CA VAL A 97 -3.80 -3.51 0.91
C VAL A 97 -4.55 -3.34 2.23
N ALA A 98 -5.20 -2.18 2.37
CA ALA A 98 -6.24 -1.96 3.38
C ALA A 98 -7.61 -1.94 2.67
N LEU A 99 -8.59 -2.62 3.27
CA LEU A 99 -9.93 -2.74 2.70
C LEU A 99 -10.96 -1.95 3.50
N GLN A 100 -12.02 -1.53 2.82
CA GLN A 100 -13.20 -0.93 3.44
C GLN A 100 -14.30 -1.98 3.66
N TRP A 101 -14.85 -2.01 4.86
CA TRP A 101 -16.03 -2.77 5.21
C TRP A 101 -17.33 -1.96 4.91
N PRO A 102 -18.42 -2.60 4.46
CA PRO A 102 -18.53 -4.02 4.09
C PRO A 102 -17.97 -4.31 2.70
N CYS A 103 -17.21 -5.40 2.54
CA CYS A 103 -16.78 -5.92 1.24
C CYS A 103 -16.61 -7.44 1.27
N ALA A 104 -16.79 -8.08 0.10
CA ALA A 104 -16.43 -9.48 -0.10
C ALA A 104 -14.91 -9.58 -0.31
N VAL A 105 -14.18 -9.82 0.78
CA VAL A 105 -12.69 -9.77 0.80
C VAL A 105 -12.07 -10.62 -0.31
N THR A 106 -12.54 -11.84 -0.49
CA THR A 106 -12.03 -12.75 -1.54
C THR A 106 -12.20 -12.17 -2.94
N ASP A 107 -13.38 -11.61 -3.25
CA ASP A 107 -13.67 -11.04 -4.56
C ASP A 107 -12.87 -9.77 -4.80
N VAL A 108 -12.69 -8.94 -3.77
CA VAL A 108 -11.81 -7.76 -3.85
C VAL A 108 -10.38 -8.19 -4.12
N CYS A 109 -9.84 -9.16 -3.38
CA CYS A 109 -8.48 -9.66 -3.60
C CYS A 109 -8.28 -10.24 -5.00
N LEU A 110 -9.26 -10.99 -5.52
CA LEU A 110 -9.21 -11.54 -6.88
C LEU A 110 -9.23 -10.44 -7.94
N ARG A 111 -10.07 -9.41 -7.76
CA ARG A 111 -10.12 -8.25 -8.65
C ARG A 111 -8.80 -7.46 -8.62
N VAL A 112 -8.25 -7.21 -7.43
CA VAL A 112 -6.93 -6.57 -7.27
C VAL A 112 -5.85 -7.38 -7.99
N ARG A 113 -5.81 -8.70 -7.76
CA ARG A 113 -4.82 -9.58 -8.39
C ARG A 113 -4.87 -9.49 -9.92
N THR A 114 -6.07 -9.55 -10.49
CA THR A 114 -6.29 -9.53 -11.94
C THR A 114 -5.93 -8.15 -12.52
N HIS A 115 -6.46 -7.09 -11.92
CA HIS A 115 -6.27 -5.72 -12.40
C HIS A 115 -4.80 -5.27 -12.32
N VAL A 116 -4.11 -5.58 -11.22
CA VAL A 116 -2.66 -5.29 -11.11
C VAL A 116 -1.87 -6.03 -12.18
N ALA A 117 -2.18 -7.31 -12.46
CA ALA A 117 -1.49 -8.06 -13.50
C ALA A 117 -1.74 -7.48 -14.91
N ASP A 118 -2.96 -7.06 -15.19
CA ASP A 118 -3.33 -6.48 -16.48
C ASP A 118 -2.72 -5.09 -16.67
N GLU A 119 -2.73 -4.25 -15.64
CA GLU A 119 -2.17 -2.90 -15.72
C GLU A 119 -0.65 -2.91 -15.87
N LEU A 120 0.04 -3.81 -15.16
CA LEU A 120 1.48 -3.98 -15.31
C LEU A 120 1.84 -4.48 -16.72
N ALA A 121 1.08 -5.45 -17.24
CA ALA A 121 1.25 -5.92 -18.62
C ALA A 121 0.97 -4.81 -19.65
N ARG A 122 -0.05 -3.98 -19.41
CA ARG A 122 -0.44 -2.88 -20.31
C ARG A 122 0.63 -1.79 -20.38
N LEU A 123 1.19 -1.38 -19.24
CA LEU A 123 2.13 -0.26 -19.17
C LEU A 123 3.59 -0.66 -19.43
N THR A 124 3.97 -1.89 -19.09
CA THR A 124 5.38 -2.34 -19.19
C THR A 124 5.60 -3.36 -20.29
N GLY A 125 4.53 -3.98 -20.81
CA GLY A 125 4.62 -5.14 -21.71
C GLY A 125 4.93 -6.46 -20.99
N LEU A 126 5.09 -6.44 -19.66
CA LEU A 126 5.55 -7.59 -18.86
C LEU A 126 4.39 -8.13 -18.02
N ARG A 127 3.99 -9.38 -18.28
CA ARG A 127 2.93 -10.03 -17.49
C ARG A 127 3.54 -10.72 -16.26
N PRO A 128 3.09 -10.40 -15.04
CA PRO A 128 3.57 -11.08 -13.84
C PRO A 128 3.32 -12.58 -13.88
N SER A 129 4.28 -13.36 -13.36
CA SER A 129 4.07 -14.80 -13.11
C SER A 129 3.15 -15.03 -11.91
N ARG A 130 3.26 -14.15 -10.89
CA ARG A 130 2.52 -14.25 -9.63
C ARG A 130 2.26 -12.86 -9.05
N VAL A 131 1.05 -12.72 -8.49
CA VAL A 131 0.62 -11.54 -7.74
C VAL A 131 0.06 -12.04 -6.41
N ASP A 132 0.75 -11.71 -5.32
CA ASP A 132 0.37 -12.04 -3.95
C ASP A 132 -0.30 -10.82 -3.29
N VAL A 133 -1.52 -11.00 -2.81
CA VAL A 133 -2.31 -9.93 -2.18
C VAL A 133 -2.45 -10.23 -0.68
N THR A 134 -1.92 -9.34 0.15
CA THR A 134 -2.02 -9.41 1.60
C THR A 134 -2.97 -8.33 2.10
N VAL A 135 -3.98 -8.69 2.88
CA VAL A 135 -4.86 -7.72 3.54
C VAL A 135 -4.32 -7.40 4.92
N ALA A 136 -3.78 -6.19 5.11
CA ALA A 136 -3.21 -5.79 6.39
C ALA A 136 -4.28 -5.27 7.36
N GLN A 137 -5.28 -4.53 6.86
CA GLN A 137 -6.27 -3.85 7.69
C GLN A 137 -7.64 -3.83 7.01
N ILE A 138 -8.70 -3.87 7.80
CA ILE A 138 -10.09 -3.67 7.35
C ILE A 138 -10.68 -2.51 8.16
N LEU A 139 -11.12 -1.46 7.46
CA LEU A 139 -11.64 -0.23 8.06
C LEU A 139 -13.16 -0.16 7.87
N SER A 140 -13.89 0.28 8.89
CA SER A 140 -15.30 0.63 8.70
C SER A 140 -15.43 1.82 7.75
N ARG A 141 -16.55 1.91 7.03
CA ARG A 141 -16.83 3.04 6.13
C ARG A 141 -16.70 4.40 6.81
N GLU A 142 -17.12 4.49 8.08
CA GLU A 142 -16.97 5.71 8.88
C GLU A 142 -15.50 6.01 9.18
N ALA A 143 -14.74 5.02 9.63
CA ALA A 143 -13.32 5.18 9.92
C ALA A 143 -12.53 5.64 8.67
N SER A 144 -12.84 5.08 7.49
CA SER A 144 -12.25 5.52 6.23
C SER A 144 -12.63 6.96 5.85
N ARG A 145 -13.87 7.38 6.12
CA ARG A 145 -14.34 8.75 5.83
C ARG A 145 -13.72 9.78 6.77
N ARG A 146 -13.72 9.53 8.08
CA ARG A 146 -13.14 10.43 9.10
C ARG A 146 -11.66 10.73 8.80
N ARG A 147 -10.90 9.71 8.38
CA ARG A 147 -9.49 9.84 8.02
C ARG A 147 -9.25 10.64 6.73
N ARG A 148 -10.08 10.46 5.69
CA ARG A 148 -10.02 11.31 4.49
C ARG A 148 -10.34 12.78 4.79
N SER A 149 -11.15 13.03 5.82
CA SER A 149 -11.58 14.37 6.22
C SER A 149 -10.58 15.10 7.12
N GLY A 150 -9.42 14.53 7.45
CA GLY A 150 -8.39 15.20 8.25
C GLY A 150 -8.76 15.43 9.72
N PHE A 151 -9.74 14.69 10.27
CA PHE A 151 -10.18 14.86 11.64
C PHE A 151 -9.15 14.26 12.62
N VAL A 152 -8.62 15.08 13.53
CA VAL A 152 -7.83 14.62 14.69
C VAL A 152 -8.84 14.23 15.78
N ASP A 153 -8.83 12.95 16.16
CA ASP A 153 -9.64 12.47 17.29
C ASP A 153 -8.99 12.96 18.58
N LEU A 154 -9.61 13.94 19.25
CA LEU A 154 -9.20 14.32 20.59
C LEU A 154 -9.59 13.17 21.53
N PRO A 155 -8.71 12.75 22.46
CA PRO A 155 -9.09 11.78 23.47
C PRO A 155 -10.33 12.31 24.21
N ASN A 156 -11.32 11.44 24.42
CA ASN A 156 -12.48 11.75 25.24
C ASN A 156 -11.96 12.28 26.59
N PRO A 157 -12.29 13.53 26.99
CA PRO A 157 -11.85 14.04 28.28
C PRO A 157 -12.34 13.07 29.37
N PRO A 158 -11.54 12.82 30.41
CA PRO A 158 -12.03 12.07 31.56
C PRO A 158 -13.31 12.74 32.04
N ALA A 159 -14.36 11.95 32.26
CA ALA A 159 -15.63 12.48 32.78
C ALA A 159 -15.33 13.28 34.04
N ASP A 160 -15.70 14.57 34.04
CA ASP A 160 -15.55 15.42 35.23
C ASP A 160 -16.32 14.78 36.38
N PRO A 161 -15.70 14.51 37.54
CA PRO A 161 -16.39 13.97 38.71
C PRO A 161 -17.33 15.00 39.39
N SER A 162 -17.69 16.10 38.72
CA SER A 162 -18.37 17.26 39.33
C SER A 162 -19.89 17.30 39.10
N THR A 163 -20.52 16.21 38.64
CA THR A 163 -22.00 16.15 38.53
C THR A 163 -22.63 15.28 39.62
N GLU A 164 -21.88 14.88 40.66
CA GLU A 164 -22.50 14.29 41.84
C GLU A 164 -23.19 15.42 42.64
N GLY A 165 -24.50 15.25 42.81
CA GLY A 165 -25.44 16.27 43.23
C GLY A 165 -25.08 16.90 44.56
N ASP A 166 -25.24 18.21 44.59
CA ASP A 166 -25.52 18.97 45.79
C ASP A 166 -26.97 18.65 46.23
N ASP A 167 -27.18 17.50 46.87
CA ASP A 167 -28.39 17.23 47.65
C ASP A 167 -28.25 17.94 48.99
N GLY A 168 -28.57 19.23 48.97
CA GLY A 168 -28.77 20.05 50.17
C GLY A 168 -29.91 19.49 51.01
N GLU A 169 -29.58 18.73 52.05
CA GLU A 169 -30.51 18.39 53.12
C GLU A 169 -30.43 19.45 54.23
N GLY A 170 -31.21 20.51 54.02
CA GLY A 170 -31.54 21.48 55.06
C GLY A 170 -32.50 20.88 56.08
N GLU A 171 -32.02 20.80 57.32
CA GLU A 171 -32.70 21.06 58.60
C GLU A 171 -34.25 21.06 58.63
N LYS A 172 -34.83 20.25 59.53
CA LYS A 172 -35.90 20.71 60.47
C LYS A 172 -36.25 19.69 61.58
N ARG A 173 -35.94 20.14 62.80
CA ARG A 173 -36.63 19.94 64.10
C ARG A 173 -36.56 18.60 64.83
#